data_AF-A0A954XCR7-F1
#
_entry.id   AF-A0A954XCR7-F1
#
_cell.length_a   1.000
_cell.length_b   1.000
_cell.length_c   1.000
_cell.angle_alpha   90.00
_cell.angle_beta   90.00
_cell.angle_gamma   90.00
#
_symmetry.space_group_name_H-M   'P 1'
#
loop_
_entity.id
_entity.type
_entity.pdbx_description
1 polymer ?
#
loop_
_entity_poly.entity_id
_entity_poly.type
_entity_poly.pdbx_seq_one_letter_code
_entity_poly.pdbx_strand_id
1 'polypeptide(L)'
;MMKRLAAVFPIVVCLAFGVARAEEIGFIEDFSLATDRTVPLRQLIPGTEDYYYFHALHHQNTGDHAKVAELLDAWIKRYGYTQRVQEIRYRQALLTYQQGPQQSLSFIRQELNLQFNHQRQELDRKPNLPTRLDQQA
;
A
#
# COMPACT_ATOMS: atom_id res chain seq x y z
N MET A 1 63.59 -19.48 28.56
CA MET A 1 62.67 -20.54 28.07
C MET A 1 61.24 -20.11 28.38
N MET A 2 60.50 -19.78 27.33
CA MET A 2 59.34 -18.89 27.34
C MET A 2 58.05 -19.58 27.81
N LYS A 3 57.43 -19.08 28.88
CA LYS A 3 56.04 -19.41 29.23
C LYS A 3 55.12 -18.44 28.49
N ARG A 4 54.64 -18.82 27.31
CA ARG A 4 53.64 -18.08 26.55
C ARG A 4 52.27 -18.31 27.18
N LEU A 5 51.80 -17.35 27.98
CA LEU A 5 50.37 -17.19 28.26
C LEU A 5 49.71 -16.62 26.99
N ALA A 6 49.24 -17.51 26.11
CA ALA A 6 48.38 -17.10 25.01
C ALA A 6 46.96 -16.95 25.58
N ALA A 7 46.51 -15.71 25.66
CA ALA A 7 45.16 -15.34 26.04
C ALA A 7 44.15 -16.01 25.09
N VAL A 8 43.27 -16.82 25.67
CA VAL A 8 42.10 -17.38 25.00
C VAL A 8 41.09 -16.25 24.83
N PHE A 9 40.97 -15.73 23.62
CA PHE A 9 39.83 -14.88 23.23
C PHE A 9 38.93 -15.74 22.33
N PRO A 10 37.79 -16.25 22.83
CA PRO A 10 36.84 -16.89 21.94
C PRO A 10 36.12 -15.77 21.20
N ILE A 11 36.43 -15.61 19.91
CA ILE A 11 35.59 -14.82 18.99
C ILE A 11 34.30 -15.63 18.78
N VAL A 12 33.36 -15.48 19.72
CA VAL A 12 31.96 -15.85 19.52
C VAL A 12 31.32 -14.70 18.75
N VAL A 13 31.44 -14.74 17.42
CA VAL A 13 30.57 -13.97 16.52
C VAL A 13 29.47 -14.93 16.06
N CYS A 14 28.42 -15.03 16.87
CA CYS A 14 27.18 -15.74 16.55
C CYS A 14 26.02 -14.85 17.01
N LEU A 15 25.58 -13.92 16.15
CA LEU A 15 24.37 -13.08 16.23
C LEU A 15 24.63 -11.96 15.19
N ALA A 16 24.00 -11.85 14.02
CA ALA A 16 22.63 -12.14 13.64
C ALA A 16 22.58 -12.32 12.10
N PHE A 17 22.93 -13.51 11.61
CA PHE A 17 22.44 -13.89 10.28
C PHE A 17 20.95 -14.15 10.45
N GLY A 18 20.13 -13.16 10.10
CA GLY A 18 18.72 -13.38 9.87
C GLY A 18 18.61 -14.59 8.96
N VAL A 19 17.86 -15.60 9.39
CA VAL A 19 17.59 -16.76 8.55
C VAL A 19 16.81 -16.23 7.36
N ALA A 20 17.51 -15.89 6.28
CA ALA A 20 16.90 -15.77 4.97
C ALA A 20 16.45 -17.19 4.64
N ARG A 21 15.21 -17.49 5.02
CA ARG A 21 14.55 -18.67 4.50
C ARG A 21 14.41 -18.39 3.00
N ALA A 22 15.18 -19.11 2.20
CA ALA A 22 14.82 -19.32 0.82
C ALA A 22 13.44 -19.99 0.88
N GLU A 23 12.38 -19.20 0.75
CA GLU A 23 11.07 -19.77 0.46
C GLU A 23 11.17 -20.55 -0.85
N GLU A 24 10.32 -21.57 -1.00
CA GLU A 24 10.16 -22.25 -2.29
C GLU A 24 9.94 -21.19 -3.39
N ILE A 25 10.38 -21.45 -4.63
CA ILE A 25 10.07 -20.60 -5.78
C ILE A 25 8.54 -20.46 -5.80
N GLY A 26 8.07 -19.31 -5.35
CA GLY A 26 6.67 -19.08 -5.08
C GLY A 26 5.98 -18.49 -6.29
N PHE A 27 4.65 -18.45 -6.22
CA PHE A 27 3.81 -17.82 -7.24
C PHE A 27 4.30 -16.41 -7.65
N ILE A 28 4.78 -15.62 -6.68
CA ILE A 28 5.26 -14.25 -6.92
C ILE A 28 6.49 -14.23 -7.83
N GLU A 29 7.43 -15.16 -7.64
CA GLU A 29 8.62 -15.26 -8.47
C GLU A 29 8.25 -15.67 -9.89
N ASP A 30 7.45 -16.73 -10.03
CA ASP A 30 6.93 -17.19 -11.33
C ASP A 30 6.20 -16.07 -12.07
N PHE A 31 5.30 -15.36 -11.40
CA PHE A 31 4.59 -14.21 -11.98
C PHE A 31 5.54 -13.07 -12.36
N SER A 32 6.55 -12.78 -11.55
CA SER A 32 7.45 -11.65 -11.78
C SER A 32 8.42 -11.91 -12.93
N LEU A 33 8.97 -13.13 -12.99
CA LEU A 33 10.01 -13.55 -13.92
C LEU A 33 9.47 -14.18 -15.21
N ALA A 34 8.20 -14.61 -15.26
CA ALA A 34 7.62 -15.20 -16.46
C ALA A 34 7.65 -14.26 -17.67
N THR A 35 8.11 -14.80 -18.80
CA THR A 35 7.99 -14.14 -20.11
C THR A 35 6.51 -13.93 -20.49
N ASP A 36 5.67 -14.93 -20.20
CA ASP A 36 4.22 -14.86 -20.34
C ASP A 36 3.56 -15.03 -18.97
N ARG A 37 3.15 -13.91 -18.38
CA ARG A 37 2.49 -13.89 -17.06
C ARG A 37 1.11 -14.55 -17.08
N THR A 38 0.51 -14.83 -18.23
CA THR A 38 -0.77 -15.55 -18.29
C THR A 38 -0.64 -17.01 -17.86
N VAL A 39 0.56 -17.60 -17.91
CA VAL A 39 0.82 -18.97 -17.46
C VAL A 39 0.68 -19.11 -15.94
N PRO A 40 1.44 -18.38 -15.10
CA PRO A 40 1.28 -18.45 -13.65
C PRO A 40 -0.13 -18.02 -13.23
N LEU A 41 -0.72 -17.01 -13.86
CA LEU A 41 -2.09 -16.56 -13.54
C LEU A 41 -3.14 -17.68 -13.58
N ARG A 42 -2.99 -18.71 -14.43
CA ARG A 42 -3.92 -19.85 -14.50
C ARG A 42 -3.91 -20.72 -13.25
N GLN A 43 -2.86 -20.65 -12.44
CA GLN A 43 -2.74 -21.41 -11.19
C GLN A 43 -3.63 -20.82 -10.08
N LEU A 44 -4.06 -19.55 -10.23
CA LEU A 44 -4.89 -18.87 -9.23
C LEU A 44 -6.35 -19.33 -9.30
N ILE A 45 -6.95 -19.54 -8.13
CA ILE A 45 -8.33 -19.99 -8.01
C ILE A 45 -9.28 -18.80 -8.28
N PRO A 46 -10.17 -18.87 -9.30
CA PRO A 46 -11.09 -17.78 -9.62
C PRO A 46 -11.95 -17.36 -8.42
N GLY A 47 -12.03 -16.05 -8.20
CA GLY A 47 -12.82 -15.46 -7.12
C GLY A 47 -12.12 -15.39 -5.76
N THR A 48 -10.84 -15.79 -5.66
CA THR A 48 -9.96 -15.50 -4.52
C THR A 48 -9.37 -14.10 -4.61
N GLU A 49 -8.92 -13.53 -3.49
CA GLU A 49 -8.24 -12.22 -3.50
C GLU A 49 -6.95 -12.22 -4.34
N ASP A 50 -6.18 -13.32 -4.32
CA ASP A 50 -4.98 -13.44 -5.16
C ASP A 50 -5.32 -13.43 -6.65
N TYR A 51 -6.36 -14.17 -7.04
CA TYR A 51 -6.86 -14.14 -8.41
C TYR A 51 -7.16 -12.71 -8.87
N TYR A 52 -7.95 -11.97 -8.10
CA TYR A 52 -8.30 -10.59 -8.46
C TYR A 52 -7.09 -9.68 -8.49
N TYR A 53 -6.23 -9.73 -7.47
CA TYR A 53 -5.07 -8.84 -7.37
C TYR A 53 -4.08 -9.05 -8.52
N PHE A 54 -3.64 -10.28 -8.77
CA PHE A 54 -2.62 -10.53 -9.79
C PHE A 54 -3.16 -10.39 -11.21
N HIS A 55 -4.45 -10.69 -11.45
CA HIS A 55 -5.07 -10.38 -12.74
C HIS A 55 -5.16 -8.87 -12.95
N ALA A 56 -5.63 -8.11 -11.95
CA ALA A 56 -5.70 -6.65 -12.05
C ALA A 56 -4.31 -6.03 -12.26
N LEU A 57 -3.30 -6.49 -11.54
CA LEU A 57 -1.92 -6.04 -11.69
C LEU A 57 -1.37 -6.34 -13.09
N HIS A 58 -1.67 -7.53 -13.64
CA HIS A 58 -1.29 -7.87 -15.00
C HIS A 58 -1.95 -6.94 -16.02
N HIS A 59 -3.27 -6.74 -15.94
CA HIS A 59 -3.99 -5.85 -16.85
C HIS A 59 -3.52 -4.39 -16.73
N GLN A 60 -3.17 -3.92 -15.53
CA GLN A 60 -2.54 -2.61 -15.34
C GLN A 60 -1.20 -2.51 -16.08
N ASN A 61 -0.36 -3.54 -15.97
CA ASN A 61 0.95 -3.55 -16.62
C ASN A 61 0.86 -3.63 -18.16
N THR A 62 -0.22 -4.22 -18.70
CA THR A 62 -0.46 -4.29 -20.15
C THR A 62 -1.33 -3.15 -20.69
N GLY A 63 -1.77 -2.23 -19.83
CA GLY A 63 -2.59 -1.07 -20.22
C GLY A 63 -4.07 -1.38 -20.45
N ASP A 64 -4.55 -2.58 -20.13
CA ASP A 64 -5.95 -2.96 -20.25
C ASP A 64 -6.76 -2.49 -19.03
N HIS A 65 -6.85 -1.16 -18.89
CA HIS A 65 -7.48 -0.51 -17.76
C HIS A 65 -8.99 -0.76 -17.66
N ALA A 66 -9.65 -1.09 -18.78
CA ALA A 66 -11.07 -1.42 -18.79
C ALA A 66 -11.32 -2.74 -18.06
N LYS A 67 -10.50 -3.76 -18.29
CA LYS A 67 -10.60 -5.05 -17.60
C LYS A 67 -10.36 -4.94 -16.10
N VAL A 68 -9.48 -4.02 -15.68
CA VAL A 68 -9.25 -3.74 -14.25
C VAL A 68 -10.52 -3.22 -13.58
N ALA A 69 -11.30 -2.37 -14.25
CA ALA A 69 -12.54 -1.85 -13.69
C ALA A 69 -13.59 -2.97 -13.47
N GLU A 70 -13.73 -3.90 -14.41
CA GLU A 70 -14.60 -5.07 -14.28
C GLU A 70 -14.16 -5.97 -13.11
N LEU A 71 -12.85 -6.24 -13.00
CA LEU A 71 -12.29 -7.05 -11.91
C LEU A 71 -12.48 -6.39 -10.55
N LEU A 72 -12.25 -5.08 -10.45
CA LEU A 72 -12.45 -4.32 -9.21
C LEU A 72 -13.90 -4.34 -8.75
N ASP A 73 -14.87 -4.19 -9.66
CA ASP A 73 -16.30 -4.25 -9.30
C ASP A 73 -16.67 -5.61 -8.69
N ALA A 74 -16.28 -6.70 -9.37
CA ALA A 74 -16.51 -8.05 -8.87
C ALA A 74 -15.79 -8.34 -7.55
N TRP A 75 -14.55 -7.85 -7.41
CA TRP A 75 -13.74 -8.01 -6.21
C TRP A 75 -14.33 -7.26 -5.03
N ILE A 76 -14.66 -5.97 -5.19
CA ILE A 76 -15.27 -5.12 -4.16
C ILE A 76 -16.61 -5.70 -3.73
N LYS A 77 -17.43 -6.18 -4.66
CA LYS A 77 -18.72 -6.80 -4.33
C LYS A 77 -18.56 -8.03 -3.42
N ARG A 78 -17.46 -8.78 -3.55
CA ARG A 78 -17.23 -10.02 -2.80
C ARG A 78 -16.51 -9.79 -1.47
N TYR A 79 -15.48 -8.95 -1.46
CA TYR A 79 -14.57 -8.78 -0.31
C TYR A 79 -14.59 -7.36 0.29
N GLY A 80 -15.30 -6.41 -0.32
CA GLY A 80 -15.28 -5.01 0.08
C GLY A 80 -13.97 -4.32 -0.28
N TYR A 81 -13.72 -3.18 0.38
CA TYR A 81 -12.51 -2.38 0.18
C TYR A 81 -11.37 -2.85 1.07
N THR A 82 -10.67 -3.91 0.67
CA THR A 82 -9.46 -4.39 1.36
C THR A 82 -8.24 -3.53 1.03
N GLN A 83 -7.13 -3.68 1.77
CA GLN A 83 -5.89 -2.95 1.49
C GLN A 83 -5.37 -3.20 0.06
N ARG A 84 -5.50 -4.45 -0.43
CA ARG A 84 -5.08 -4.82 -1.79
C ARG A 84 -6.00 -4.23 -2.86
N VAL A 85 -7.31 -4.13 -2.60
CA VAL A 85 -8.23 -3.39 -3.46
C VAL A 85 -7.82 -1.93 -3.55
N GLN A 86 -7.51 -1.30 -2.41
CA GLN A 86 -7.08 0.10 -2.38
C GLN A 86 -5.79 0.32 -3.16
N GLU A 87 -4.82 -0.57 -3.01
CA GLU A 87 -3.57 -0.53 -3.78
C GLU A 87 -3.84 -0.51 -5.30
N ILE A 88 -4.66 -1.44 -5.79
CA ILE A 88 -5.01 -1.48 -7.21
C ILE A 88 -5.77 -0.22 -7.65
N ARG A 89 -6.70 0.30 -6.83
CA ARG A 89 -7.42 1.56 -7.13
C ARG A 89 -6.46 2.76 -7.22
N TYR A 90 -5.51 2.88 -6.30
CA TYR A 90 -4.52 3.94 -6.29
C TYR A 90 -3.64 3.89 -7.55
N ARG A 91 -3.12 2.70 -7.87
CA ARG A 91 -2.34 2.49 -9.09
C ARG A 91 -3.15 2.83 -10.33
N GLN A 92 -4.41 2.40 -10.37
CA GLN A 92 -5.30 2.65 -11.49
C GLN A 92 -5.46 4.15 -11.75
N ALA A 93 -5.74 4.94 -10.72
CA ALA A 93 -5.91 6.37 -10.85
C ALA A 93 -4.65 7.07 -11.40
N LEU A 94 -3.45 6.62 -10.99
CA LEU A 94 -2.19 7.15 -11.52
C LEU A 94 -1.96 6.73 -12.98
N LEU A 95 -2.22 5.46 -13.31
CA LEU A 95 -2.01 4.92 -14.66
C LEU A 95 -2.99 5.53 -15.68
N THR A 96 -4.22 5.82 -15.27
CA THR A 96 -5.25 6.43 -16.14
C THR A 96 -5.22 7.96 -16.16
N TYR A 97 -4.18 8.58 -15.58
CA TYR A 97 -4.11 10.04 -15.44
C TYR A 97 -4.13 10.76 -16.79
N GLN A 98 -3.43 10.25 -17.80
CA GLN A 98 -3.38 10.90 -19.11
C GLN A 98 -4.73 10.87 -19.84
N GLN A 99 -5.52 9.82 -19.63
CA GLN A 99 -6.83 9.63 -20.25
C GLN A 99 -7.92 10.42 -19.53
N GLY A 100 -7.82 10.55 -18.19
CA GLY A 100 -8.83 11.24 -17.38
C GLY A 100 -8.24 12.03 -16.21
N PRO A 101 -7.50 13.14 -16.45
CA PRO A 101 -6.79 13.86 -15.38
C PRO A 101 -7.72 14.33 -14.26
N GLN A 102 -8.92 14.82 -14.61
CA GLN A 102 -9.88 15.31 -13.64
C GLN A 102 -10.37 14.21 -12.69
N GLN A 103 -10.64 13.01 -13.22
CA GLN A 103 -11.11 11.88 -12.43
C GLN A 103 -10.02 11.38 -11.49
N SER A 104 -8.80 11.18 -12.01
CA SER A 104 -7.64 10.78 -11.21
C SER A 104 -7.32 11.76 -10.09
N LEU A 105 -7.32 13.07 -10.38
CA LEU A 105 -7.05 14.10 -9.37
C LEU A 105 -8.18 14.21 -8.34
N SER A 106 -9.44 14.02 -8.74
CA SER A 106 -10.56 14.03 -7.81
C SER A 106 -10.47 12.86 -6.83
N PHE A 107 -10.15 11.68 -7.36
CA PHE A 107 -9.90 10.49 -6.56
C PHE A 107 -8.74 10.70 -5.57
N ILE A 108 -7.58 11.17 -6.04
CA ILE A 108 -6.42 11.43 -5.16
C ILE A 108 -6.77 12.45 -4.07
N ARG A 109 -7.51 13.51 -4.38
CA ARG A 109 -7.93 14.51 -3.37
C ARG A 109 -8.85 13.90 -2.32
N GLN A 110 -9.79 13.05 -2.72
CA GLN A 110 -10.68 12.37 -1.78
C GLN A 110 -9.91 11.42 -0.86
N GLU A 111 -9.00 10.62 -1.42
CA GLU A 111 -8.23 9.62 -0.66
C GLU A 111 -7.19 10.28 0.28
N LEU A 112 -6.55 11.38 -0.15
CA LEU A 112 -5.64 12.14 0.72
C LEU A 112 -6.36 12.95 1.80
N ASN A 113 -7.64 13.28 1.58
CA ASN A 113 -8.49 14.07 2.49
C ASN A 113 -7.75 15.29 3.09
N LEU A 114 -7.07 16.07 2.25
CA LEU A 114 -6.23 17.18 2.72
C LEU A 114 -7.10 18.29 3.31
N GLN A 115 -7.01 18.47 4.63
CA GLN A 115 -7.65 19.58 5.32
C GLN A 115 -6.67 20.73 5.47
N PHE A 116 -6.95 21.84 4.78
CA PHE A 116 -6.20 23.10 4.92
C PHE A 116 -6.85 24.04 5.95
N ASN A 117 -7.47 23.47 6.98
CA ASN A 117 -8.15 24.17 8.06
C ASN A 117 -7.22 24.65 9.18
N HIS A 118 -5.90 24.46 9.02
CA HIS A 118 -4.92 24.99 9.97
C HIS A 118 -4.94 26.53 9.95
N GLN A 119 -5.19 27.13 11.11
CA GLN A 119 -5.19 28.58 11.30
C GLN A 119 -4.05 28.99 12.22
N ARG A 120 -3.55 30.22 12.03
CA ARG A 120 -2.60 30.84 12.96
C ARG A 120 -3.20 30.85 14.37
N GLN A 121 -2.51 30.24 15.33
CA GLN A 121 -2.84 30.40 16.75
C GLN A 121 -2.40 31.80 17.19
N GLU A 122 -3.36 32.67 17.50
CA GLU A 122 -3.10 33.95 18.15
C GLU A 122 -3.05 33.71 19.67
N LEU A 123 -1.85 33.44 20.20
CA LEU A 123 -1.64 33.15 21.63
C LEU A 123 -2.09 34.31 22.54
N ASP A 124 -2.05 35.54 22.03
CA ASP A 124 -2.42 36.76 22.77
C ASP A 124 -3.83 37.28 22.44
N ARG A 125 -4.68 36.50 21.76
CA ARG A 125 -6.06 36.92 21.48
C ARG A 125 -6.87 36.97 22.78
N LYS A 126 -7.22 38.18 23.22
CA LYS A 126 -8.18 38.37 24.33
C LYS A 126 -9.53 37.73 23.96
N PRO A 127 -10.11 36.86 24.81
CA PRO A 127 -11.43 36.28 24.55
C PRO A 127 -12.49 37.37 24.42
N ASN A 128 -13.22 37.41 23.30
CA ASN A 128 -14.41 38.25 23.12
C ASN A 128 -15.68 37.41 23.37
N LEU A 129 -15.70 36.71 24.51
CA LEU A 129 -16.84 35.92 24.96
C LEU A 129 -17.43 36.59 26.21
N PRO A 130 -18.76 36.61 26.37
CA PRO A 130 -19.38 37.10 27.58
C PRO A 130 -18.86 36.31 28.79
N THR A 131 -18.36 37.00 29.80
CA THR A 131 -17.93 36.38 31.07
C THR A 131 -19.09 36.22 32.06
N ARG A 132 -20.29 36.69 31.68
CA ARG A 132 -21.51 36.59 32.47
C ARG A 132 -22.69 36.26 31.58
N LEU A 133 -23.59 35.45 32.13
CA LEU A 133 -24.89 35.16 31.51
C LEU A 133 -25.79 36.40 31.65
N ASP A 134 -26.52 36.75 30.60
CA ASP A 134 -27.58 37.75 30.69
C ASP A 134 -28.73 37.20 31.55
N GLN A 135 -29.13 37.96 32.57
CA GLN A 135 -30.18 37.58 33.51
C GLN A 135 -31.56 38.14 33.13
N GLN A 136 -31.68 38.83 31.98
CA GLN A 136 -32.92 39.48 31.54
C GLN A 136 -33.60 38.82 30.33
N ALA A 137 -33.36 37.53 30.09
CA ALA A 137 -34.06 36.76 29.05
C ALA A 137 -35.49 36.35 29.46
#